data_AF-A0A1M6GMD6-F1
#
_entry.id   AF-A0A1M6GMD6-F1
#
_cell.length_a   1.000
_cell.length_b   1.000
_cell.length_c   1.000
_cell.angle_alpha   90.00
_cell.angle_beta   90.00
_cell.angle_gamma   90.00
#
_symmetry.space_group_name_H-M   'P 1'
#
loop_
_entity.id
_entity.type
_entity.pdbx_description
1 polymer ?
#
loop_
_entity_poly.entity_id
_entity_poly.type
_entity_poly.pdbx_seq_one_letter_code
_entity_poly.pdbx_strand_id
1 'polypeptide(L)' 'KANGVDVYLYLKLLLTKCPTSDLSDEELEKLSPWNPECKEALDKLYIQQQNAIFDSM' A
#
# COMPACT_ATOMS: atom_id res chain seq x y z
N LYS A 1 -6.93 -8.64 -9.74
CA LYS A 1 -5.77 -8.19 -8.94
C LYS A 1 -4.66 -7.82 -9.90
N ALA A 2 -4.26 -6.55 -9.96
CA ALA A 2 -3.06 -6.16 -10.72
C ALA A 2 -1.84 -6.59 -9.91
N ASN A 3 -0.85 -7.27 -10.51
CA ASN A 3 0.37 -7.74 -9.81
C ASN A 3 0.14 -8.54 -8.50
N GLY A 4 -1.03 -9.17 -8.36
CA GLY A 4 -1.42 -9.88 -7.13
C GLY A 4 -1.83 -8.97 -5.96
N VAL A 5 -1.83 -7.65 -6.12
CA VAL A 5 -2.22 -6.69 -5.08
C VAL A 5 -3.69 -6.29 -5.17
N ASP A 6 -4.26 -5.90 -4.02
CA ASP A 6 -5.55 -5.25 -3.94
C ASP A 6 -5.42 -3.79 -4.39
N VAL A 7 -6.20 -3.42 -5.41
CA VAL A 7 -6.11 -2.10 -6.06
C VAL A 7 -6.54 -0.97 -5.11
N TYR A 8 -7.55 -1.21 -4.28
CA TYR A 8 -8.04 -0.19 -3.35
C TYR A 8 -6.99 0.10 -2.27
N LEU A 9 -6.43 -0.94 -1.67
CA LEU A 9 -5.36 -0.78 -0.67
C LEU A 9 -4.12 -0.14 -1.27
N TYR A 10 -3.78 -0.48 -2.51
CA TYR A 10 -2.66 0.12 -3.23
C TYR A 10 -2.85 1.62 -3.46
N LEU A 11 -4.02 2.02 -3.97
CA LEU A 11 -4.33 3.45 -4.13
C LEU A 11 -4.32 4.18 -2.79
N LYS A 12 -4.85 3.57 -1.73
CA LYS A 12 -4.81 4.13 -0.37
C LYS A 12 -3.36 4.31 0.13
N LEU A 13 -2.49 3.33 -0.10
CA LEU A 13 -1.07 3.40 0.25
C LEU A 13 -0.38 4.55 -0.49
N LEU A 14 -0.59 4.66 -1.80
CA LEU A 14 -0.04 5.75 -2.62
C LEU A 14 -0.52 7.13 -2.15
N LEU A 15 -1.81 7.27 -1.85
CA LEU A 15 -2.37 8.51 -1.32
C LEU A 15 -1.80 8.87 0.06
N THR A 16 -1.51 7.86 0.89
CA THR A 16 -0.92 8.06 2.22
C THR A 16 0.55 8.48 2.13
N LYS A 17 1.31 7.86 1.22
CA LYS A 17 2.74 8.14 1.03
C LYS A 17 2.99 9.40 0.21
N CYS A 18 2.05 9.77 -0.65
CA CYS A 18 2.09 10.95 -1.52
C CYS A 18 3.46 11.13 -2.21
N PRO A 19 3.87 10.17 -3.06
CA PRO A 19 5.14 10.28 -3.76
C PRO A 19 5.14 11.53 -4.65
N THR A 20 6.07 12.46 -4.38
CA THR A 20 6.28 13.68 -5.18
C THR A 20 7.44 13.48 -6.17
N SER A 21 7.66 14.45 -7.05
CA SER A 21 8.79 14.45 -8.00
C SER A 21 10.17 14.41 -7.35
N ASP A 22 10.26 14.65 -6.04
CA ASP A 22 11.52 14.66 -5.29
C ASP A 22 11.90 13.26 -4.79
N LEU A 23 11.02 12.26 -4.97
CA LEU A 23 11.27 10.88 -4.56
C LEU A 23 12.32 10.23 -5.48
N SER A 24 13.33 9.58 -4.90
CA SER A 24 14.32 8.85 -5.68
C SER A 24 13.71 7.61 -6.36
N ASP A 25 14.32 7.15 -7.45
CA ASP A 25 13.89 5.94 -8.16
C ASP A 25 13.85 4.71 -7.25
N GLU A 26 14.79 4.59 -6.31
CA GLU A 26 14.84 3.50 -5.33
C GLU A 26 13.64 3.52 -4.39
N GLU A 27 13.26 4.70 -3.89
CA GLU A 27 12.10 4.88 -3.02
C GLU A 27 10.79 4.70 -3.81
N LEU A 28 10.76 5.12 -5.07
CA LEU A 28 9.63 4.89 -5.97
C LEU A 28 9.44 3.40 -6.25
N GLU A 29 10.52 2.65 -6.45
CA GLU A 29 10.46 1.22 -6.72
C GLU A 29 9.93 0.44 -5.51
N LYS A 30 10.17 0.90 -4.28
CA LYS A 30 9.55 0.31 -3.07
C LYS A 30 8.03 0.50 -3.02
N LEU A 31 7.51 1.51 -3.71
CA LEU A 31 6.08 1.74 -3.87
C LEU A 31 5.49 0.98 -5.05
N SER A 32 6.31 0.35 -5.91
CA SER A 32 5.83 -0.44 -7.03
C SER A 32 5.05 -1.68 -6.56
N PRO A 33 3.96 -2.06 -7.25
CA PRO A 33 3.06 -3.13 -6.79
C PRO A 33 3.67 -4.54 -6.86
N TRP A 34 4.76 -4.73 -7.60
CA TRP A 34 5.51 -5.99 -7.62
C TRP A 34 6.56 -6.08 -6.51
N ASN A 35 6.93 -4.94 -5.90
CA ASN A 35 7.97 -4.88 -4.88
C ASN A 35 7.52 -5.62 -3.61
N PRO A 36 8.38 -6.47 -3.02
CA PRO A 36 8.08 -7.16 -1.78
C PRO A 36 7.71 -6.22 -0.63
N GLU A 37 8.41 -5.09 -0.48
CA GLU A 37 8.16 -4.11 0.58
C GLU A 37 6.77 -3.48 0.43
N CYS A 38 6.35 -3.18 -0.81
CA CYS A 38 5.00 -2.70 -1.08
C CYS A 38 3.96 -3.73 -0.66
N LYS A 39 4.17 -5.01 -0.96
CA LYS A 39 3.22 -6.08 -0.62
C LYS A 39 3.08 -6.26 0.89
N GLU A 40 4.20 -6.25 1.62
CA GLU A 40 4.17 -6.27 3.09
C GLU A 40 3.42 -5.08 3.70
N ALA A 41 3.58 -3.88 3.11
CA ALA A 41 2.84 -2.71 3.55
C ALA A 41 1.33 -2.85 3.32
N LEU A 42 0.93 -3.46 2.20
CA LEU A 42 -0.48 -3.72 1.89
C LEU A 42 -1.11 -4.75 2.82
N ASP A 43 -0.38 -5.82 3.18
CA ASP A 43 -0.87 -6.82 4.12
C ASP A 43 -1.11 -6.21 5.51
N LYS A 44 -0.21 -5.32 5.96
CA LYS A 44 -0.39 -4.56 7.21
C LYS A 44 -1.63 -3.66 7.15
N LEU A 45 -1.82 -2.94 6.04
CA LEU A 45 -2.99 -2.07 5.84
C LEU A 45 -4.30 -2.87 5.82
N TYR A 46 -4.29 -4.06 5.22
CA TYR A 46 -5.44 -4.95 5.20
C TYR A 46 -5.86 -5.36 6.60
N ILE A 47 -4.90 -5.83 7.43
CA ILE A 47 -5.17 -6.22 8.81
C ILE A 47 -5.71 -5.02 9.61
N GLN A 48 -5.10 -3.84 9.46
CA GLN A 48 -5.57 -2.62 10.12
C GLN A 48 -7.00 -2.25 9.71
N GLN A 49 -7.34 -2.39 8.42
CA GLN A 49 -8.70 -2.12 7.95
C GLN A 49 -9.71 -3.12 8.53
N GLN A 50 -9.36 -4.41 8.59
CA GLN A 50 -10.24 -5.42 9.18
C GLN A 50 -10.49 -5.16 10.67
N ASN A 51 -9.43 -4.82 11.41
CA ASN A 51 -9.55 -4.47 12.83
C ASN A 51 -10.43 -3.25 13.03
N ALA A 52 -10.23 -2.18 12.24
CA ALA A 52 -11.06 -0.98 12.33
C ALA A 52 -12.55 -1.25 12.03
N ILE A 53 -12.85 -2.18 11.10
CA ILE A 53 -14.22 -2.60 10.83
C ILE A 53 -14.79 -3.35 12.03
N PHE A 54 -14.05 -4.29 12.60
CA PHE A 54 -14.49 -5.06 13.77
C PHE A 54 -14.71 -4.17 15.00
N ASP A 55 -13.80 -3.24 15.28
CA ASP A 55 -13.89 -2.31 16.41
C ASP A 55 -15.08 -1.33 16.27
N SER A 56 -15.60 -1.15 15.05
CA SER A 56 -16.74 -0.29 14.77
C SER A 56 -18.10 -0.97 14.89
N MET A 57 -18.13 -2.29 15.14
CA MET A 57 -19.33 -3.11 15.34
C MET A 57 -19.69 -3.23 16.82
#